data_AF-A0A7C7VRC2-F1
#
_entry.id   AF-A0A7C7VRC2-F1
#
_cell.length_a   1.000
_cell.length_b   1.000
_cell.length_c   1.000
_cell.angle_alpha   90.00
_cell.angle_beta   90.00
_cell.angle_gamma   90.00
#
_symmetry.space_group_name_H-M   'P 1'
#
loop_
_entity.id
_entity.type
_entity.pdbx_description
1 polymer ?
#
loop_
_entity_poly.entity_id
_entity_poly.type
_entity_poly.pdbx_seq_one_letter_code
_entity_poly.pdbx_strand_id
1 'polypeptide(L)'
;MQRRGWRRFFLRGGRLHPLWRALVYLLSFLVAEVVLDLLVALTYVGALLLTGRSLMDVLGLLAIGRLPRPILLATGLTRLGTALGLALLLGRFLDREPVETMGLDRSRVGQDGAVGVALGLSTMLALGGVRLALGWADLGPGPGTPGGFLLDAVALLPLAAAEEVAFRGYLLRALTTWRGPAVGVVVTSLLFALFHALNPNPSWLAMLNIALAGVVFALAAERAGTLWLAVGYHFAWNLAQGPLLGMPVSGMKWEGLLGLGTEGPALWTGGLFGPEGGLLATGVLLLSLPLLWMATRRPATLAAACRHQRAAVEARFGPLPHFHHRLEVNAAQFDGMVRALDRYDRDGEVVLLLRRADGDLLLHTKSFYPVRAYRLPSGGIRRGEPVLEAACREAEEEAGLAVREPRPLGLLTYRLRQGRRRLFFHSWLVVGGVEGEPATNDDRERISGFRWVPLDELSQVATKLRALPPEWAGWGRFRALAHDAALRWLSSEE
;
A
#
# COMPACT_ATOMS: atom_id res chain seq x y z
N MET A 1 -33.28 20.75 10.05
CA MET A 1 -32.62 19.96 8.97
C MET A 1 -31.08 20.16 8.85
N GLN A 2 -30.44 21.15 9.50
CA GLN A 2 -28.99 21.43 9.31
C GLN A 2 -27.99 20.59 10.14
N ARG A 3 -28.40 19.93 11.23
CA ARG A 3 -27.48 19.20 12.13
C ARG A 3 -26.90 17.89 11.57
N ARG A 4 -27.43 17.34 10.46
CA ARG A 4 -26.95 16.09 9.85
C ARG A 4 -25.74 16.29 8.91
N GLY A 5 -25.50 17.50 8.40
CA GLY A 5 -24.40 17.79 7.46
C GLY A 5 -23.02 17.81 8.12
N TRP A 6 -22.89 18.54 9.23
CA TRP A 6 -21.61 18.73 9.94
C TRP A 6 -21.03 17.42 10.46
N ARG A 7 -21.87 16.53 11.01
CA ARG A 7 -21.41 15.20 11.46
C ARG A 7 -20.88 14.34 10.33
N ARG A 8 -21.48 14.38 9.13
CA ARG A 8 -20.99 13.61 7.96
C ARG A 8 -19.69 14.18 7.38
N PHE A 9 -19.45 15.47 7.56
CA PHE A 9 -18.23 16.14 7.14
C PHE A 9 -17.03 15.77 8.02
N PHE A 10 -17.22 15.71 9.34
CA PHE A 10 -16.16 15.33 10.28
C PHE A 10 -16.05 13.83 10.52
N LEU A 11 -17.16 13.10 10.47
CA LEU A 11 -17.22 11.69 10.84
C LEU A 11 -17.76 10.82 9.69
N ARG A 12 -17.13 9.66 9.48
CA ARG A 12 -17.60 8.58 8.61
C ARG A 12 -17.52 7.26 9.37
N GLY A 13 -18.67 6.61 9.58
CA GLY A 13 -18.75 5.36 10.35
C GLY A 13 -18.30 5.45 11.81
N GLY A 14 -18.66 6.54 12.49
CA GLY A 14 -18.29 6.77 13.90
C GLY A 14 -16.81 7.07 14.13
N ARG A 15 -16.03 7.27 13.06
CA ARG A 15 -14.60 7.65 13.09
C ARG A 15 -14.38 8.96 12.35
N LEU A 16 -13.22 9.59 12.60
CA LEU A 16 -12.81 10.79 11.88
C LEU A 16 -12.75 10.50 10.36
N HIS A 17 -13.33 11.38 9.56
CA HIS A 17 -13.40 11.22 8.10
C HIS A 17 -11.98 11.06 7.51
N PRO A 18 -11.76 10.19 6.50
CA PRO A 18 -10.42 9.93 5.96
C PRO A 18 -9.64 11.18 5.52
N LEU A 19 -10.31 12.18 4.94
CA LEU A 19 -9.70 13.47 4.60
C LEU A 19 -9.08 14.16 5.82
N TRP A 20 -9.80 14.23 6.94
CA TRP A 20 -9.31 14.86 8.16
C TRP A 20 -8.18 14.06 8.79
N ARG A 21 -8.22 12.73 8.70
CA ARG A 21 -7.11 11.87 9.15
C ARG A 21 -5.85 12.09 8.32
N ALA A 22 -5.98 12.21 7.00
CA ALA A 22 -4.89 12.56 6.10
C ALA A 22 -4.35 13.96 6.40
N LEU A 23 -5.23 14.94 6.62
CA LEU A 23 -4.83 16.31 6.93
C LEU A 23 -4.12 16.41 8.28
N VAL A 24 -4.64 15.76 9.33
CA VAL A 24 -3.97 15.71 10.65
C VAL A 24 -2.58 15.10 10.50
N TYR A 25 -2.46 13.97 9.80
CA TYR A 25 -1.15 13.36 9.55
C TYR A 25 -0.21 14.32 8.79
N LEU A 26 -0.68 14.91 7.69
CA LEU A 26 0.12 15.81 6.87
C LEU A 26 0.59 17.03 7.67
N LEU A 27 -0.32 17.68 8.40
CA LEU A 27 0.03 18.85 9.21
C LEU A 27 0.97 18.49 10.36
N SER A 28 0.73 17.38 11.06
CA SER A 28 1.65 16.90 12.11
C SER A 28 3.03 16.58 11.55
N PHE A 29 3.09 15.94 10.38
CA PHE A 29 4.35 15.64 9.70
C PHE A 29 5.07 16.93 9.28
N LEU A 30 4.40 17.84 8.59
CA LEU A 30 5.00 19.13 8.16
C LEU A 30 5.49 19.97 9.34
N VAL A 31 4.73 20.05 10.44
CA VAL A 31 5.16 20.75 11.65
C VAL A 31 6.40 20.09 12.24
N ALA A 32 6.42 18.75 12.32
CA ALA A 32 7.58 18.03 12.82
C ALA A 32 8.83 18.24 11.94
N GLU A 33 8.67 18.26 10.61
CA GLU A 33 9.75 18.54 9.66
C GLU A 33 10.29 19.97 9.81
N VAL A 34 9.40 20.98 9.90
CA VAL A 34 9.81 22.37 10.11
C VAL A 34 10.56 22.53 11.43
N VAL A 35 10.07 21.92 12.51
CA VAL A 35 10.73 21.97 13.82
C VAL A 35 12.10 21.28 13.75
N LEU A 36 12.18 20.10 13.13
CA LEU A 36 13.43 19.37 12.96
C LEU A 36 14.45 20.20 12.16
N ASP A 37 14.04 20.76 11.02
CA ASP A 37 14.91 21.54 10.16
C ASP A 37 15.41 22.81 10.87
N LEU A 38 14.55 23.48 11.65
CA LEU A 38 14.95 24.61 12.51
C LEU A 38 15.97 24.19 13.57
N LEU A 39 15.74 23.07 14.27
CA LEU A 39 16.66 22.56 15.29
C LEU A 39 18.02 22.17 14.70
N VAL A 40 18.02 21.48 13.56
CA VAL A 40 19.24 21.11 12.83
C VAL A 40 19.97 22.37 12.37
N ALA A 41 19.27 23.35 11.79
CA ALA A 41 19.86 24.60 11.33
C ALA A 41 20.49 25.39 12.48
N LEU A 42 19.76 25.59 13.58
CA LEU A 42 20.26 26.31 14.76
C LEU A 42 21.45 25.60 15.39
N THR A 43 21.39 24.28 15.55
CA THR A 43 22.48 23.48 16.12
C THR A 43 23.71 23.53 15.21
N TYR A 44 23.52 23.40 13.90
CA TYR A 44 24.62 23.40 12.94
C TYR A 44 25.29 24.78 12.84
N VAL A 45 24.50 25.85 12.72
CA VAL A 45 25.01 27.23 12.73
C VAL A 45 25.73 27.53 14.04
N GLY A 46 25.13 27.19 15.17
CA GLY A 46 25.75 27.37 16.49
C GLY A 46 27.08 26.63 16.61
N ALA A 47 27.14 25.36 16.19
CA ALA A 47 28.36 24.57 16.18
C ALA A 47 29.45 25.20 15.31
N LEU A 48 29.11 25.68 14.11
CA LEU A 48 30.09 26.34 13.23
C LEU A 48 30.62 27.66 13.83
N LEU A 49 29.75 28.48 14.42
CA LEU A 49 30.17 29.71 15.10
C LEU A 49 31.09 29.41 16.29
N LEU A 50 30.82 28.34 17.05
CA LEU A 50 31.67 27.90 18.16
C LEU A 50 33.06 27.43 17.71
N THR A 51 33.24 27.04 16.44
CA THR A 51 34.59 26.77 15.86
C THR A 51 35.37 28.03 15.49
N GLY A 52 34.83 29.23 15.78
CA GLY A 52 35.46 30.51 15.47
C GLY A 52 35.22 31.02 14.05
N ARG A 53 34.33 30.37 13.28
CA ARG A 53 33.97 30.85 11.92
C ARG A 53 33.12 32.12 11.99
N SER A 54 33.30 33.01 11.03
CA SER A 54 32.47 34.21 10.92
C SER A 54 31.05 33.86 10.47
N LEU A 55 30.07 34.71 10.78
CA LEU A 55 28.69 34.54 10.31
C LEU A 55 28.63 34.47 8.77
N MET A 56 29.46 35.25 8.07
CA MET A 56 29.50 35.24 6.60
C MET A 56 30.00 33.91 6.04
N ASP A 57 30.99 33.28 6.67
CA ASP A 57 31.47 31.95 6.27
C ASP A 57 30.39 30.89 6.48
N VAL A 58 29.67 30.97 7.60
CA VAL A 58 28.57 30.05 7.91
C VAL A 58 27.41 30.22 6.91
N LEU A 59 27.03 31.45 6.61
CA LEU A 59 26.01 31.74 5.59
C LEU A 59 26.46 31.26 4.20
N GLY A 60 27.74 31.40 3.87
CA GLY A 60 28.32 30.84 2.64
C GLY A 60 28.22 29.32 2.57
N LEU A 61 28.55 28.61 3.66
CA LEU A 61 28.42 27.16 3.74
C LEU A 61 26.96 26.69 3.62
N LEU A 62 26.02 27.42 4.22
CA LEU A 62 24.59 27.15 4.10
C LEU A 62 24.08 27.41 2.67
N ALA A 63 24.55 28.48 2.02
CA ALA A 63 24.20 28.80 0.63
C ALA A 63 24.71 27.76 -0.38
N ILE A 64 25.77 27.00 -0.05
CA ILE A 64 26.21 25.86 -0.85
C ILE A 64 25.17 24.72 -0.82
N GLY A 65 24.26 24.72 0.15
CA GLY A 65 23.16 23.75 0.25
C GLY A 65 23.64 22.34 0.58
N ARG A 66 24.78 22.21 1.27
CA ARG A 66 25.40 20.92 1.58
C ARG A 66 25.43 20.70 3.09
N LEU A 67 24.76 19.64 3.54
CA LEU A 67 24.85 19.18 4.92
C LEU A 67 26.03 18.21 5.09
N PRO A 68 26.78 18.29 6.21
CA PRO A 68 27.75 17.25 6.58
C PRO A 68 27.07 15.89 6.69
N ARG A 69 27.76 14.82 6.24
CA ARG A 69 27.21 13.46 6.20
C ARG A 69 26.63 12.96 7.54
N PRO A 70 27.26 13.20 8.71
CA PRO A 70 26.66 12.79 9.99
C PRO A 70 25.33 13.49 10.28
N ILE A 71 25.22 14.77 9.90
CA ILE A 71 23.98 15.55 10.05
C ILE A 71 22.93 15.02 9.09
N LEU A 72 23.29 14.77 7.83
CA LEU A 72 22.38 14.17 6.84
C LEU A 72 21.81 12.83 7.32
N LEU A 73 22.66 11.94 7.86
CA LEU A 73 22.23 10.66 8.42
C LEU A 73 21.30 10.85 9.63
N ALA A 74 21.66 11.72 10.57
CA ALA A 74 20.85 12.01 11.75
C ALA A 74 19.47 12.57 11.37
N THR A 75 19.43 13.50 10.41
CA THR A 75 18.19 14.04 9.85
C THR A 75 17.37 12.92 9.21
N GLY A 76 17.96 12.10 8.34
CA GLY A 76 17.28 10.98 7.68
C GLY A 76 16.65 10.00 8.68
N LEU A 77 17.42 9.57 9.70
CA LEU A 77 16.92 8.69 10.76
C LEU A 77 15.78 9.33 11.58
N THR A 78 15.90 10.62 11.87
CA THR A 78 14.88 11.36 12.64
C THR A 78 13.60 11.51 11.84
N ARG A 79 13.69 11.89 10.55
CA ARG A 79 12.56 11.97 9.63
C ARG A 79 11.85 10.62 9.50
N LEU A 80 12.61 9.54 9.34
CA LEU A 80 12.04 8.18 9.27
C LEU A 80 11.33 7.81 10.57
N GLY A 81 11.96 8.08 11.72
CA GLY A 81 11.38 7.85 13.04
C GLY A 81 10.07 8.61 13.24
N THR A 82 10.03 9.88 12.84
CA THR A 82 8.84 10.74 12.89
C THR A 82 7.74 10.21 11.96
N ALA A 83 8.06 9.93 10.69
CA ALA A 83 7.08 9.43 9.72
C ALA A 83 6.44 8.11 10.18
N LEU A 84 7.27 7.15 10.64
CA LEU A 84 6.82 5.87 11.18
C LEU A 84 6.05 6.05 12.48
N GLY A 85 6.55 6.87 13.40
CA GLY A 85 5.93 7.15 14.69
C GLY A 85 4.52 7.73 14.51
N LEU A 86 4.37 8.76 13.70
CA LEU A 86 3.07 9.35 13.36
C LEU A 86 2.16 8.33 12.67
N ALA A 87 2.68 7.55 11.72
CA ALA A 87 1.87 6.59 10.98
C ALA A 87 1.35 5.47 11.90
N LEU A 88 2.18 5.00 12.82
CA LEU A 88 1.83 3.99 13.83
C LEU A 88 0.86 4.54 14.87
N LEU A 89 1.12 5.73 15.41
CA LEU A 89 0.27 6.35 16.43
C LEU A 89 -1.12 6.67 15.87
N LEU A 90 -1.18 7.41 14.76
CA LEU A 90 -2.46 7.77 14.14
C LEU A 90 -3.16 6.53 13.56
N GLY A 91 -2.42 5.59 12.98
CA GLY A 91 -2.98 4.31 12.54
C GLY A 91 -3.61 3.50 13.68
N ARG A 92 -2.97 3.49 14.86
CA ARG A 92 -3.46 2.76 16.04
C ARG A 92 -4.67 3.43 16.69
N PHE A 93 -4.63 4.76 16.83
CA PHE A 93 -5.60 5.52 17.63
C PHE A 93 -6.72 6.13 16.79
N LEU A 94 -6.43 6.70 15.62
CA LEU A 94 -7.44 7.26 14.71
C LEU A 94 -8.01 6.20 13.77
N ASP A 95 -7.17 5.39 13.15
CA ASP A 95 -7.62 4.41 12.15
C ASP A 95 -8.09 3.08 12.76
N ARG A 96 -7.59 2.73 13.96
CA ARG A 96 -7.72 1.39 14.55
C ARG A 96 -7.32 0.29 13.57
N GLU A 97 -6.32 0.57 12.73
CA GLU A 97 -5.84 -0.36 11.70
C GLU A 97 -4.56 -1.08 12.15
N PRO A 98 -4.38 -2.33 11.72
CA PRO A 98 -3.16 -3.08 12.01
C PRO A 98 -1.99 -2.55 11.19
N VAL A 99 -0.79 -2.48 11.80
CA VAL A 99 0.48 -1.98 11.22
C VAL A 99 0.80 -2.57 9.84
N GLU A 100 0.37 -3.81 9.62
CA GLU A 100 0.65 -4.56 8.41
C GLU A 100 -0.08 -4.03 7.17
N THR A 101 -1.06 -3.15 7.36
CA THR A 101 -1.73 -2.42 6.28
C THR A 101 -0.92 -1.23 5.77
N MET A 102 0.23 -0.91 6.38
CA MET A 102 1.13 0.17 5.94
C MET A 102 2.14 -0.27 4.87
N GLY A 103 2.07 -1.52 4.38
CA GLY A 103 3.00 -2.02 3.37
C GLY A 103 4.42 -2.30 3.89
N LEU A 104 4.62 -2.40 5.21
CA LEU A 104 5.92 -2.66 5.85
C LEU A 104 6.20 -4.17 6.04
N ASP A 105 5.84 -5.00 5.06
CA ASP A 105 6.04 -6.46 5.15
C ASP A 105 7.53 -6.81 5.08
N ARG A 106 8.11 -7.18 6.22
CA ARG A 106 9.54 -7.52 6.35
C ARG A 106 9.99 -8.67 5.46
N SER A 107 9.08 -9.57 5.06
CA SER A 107 9.44 -10.70 4.21
C SER A 107 9.76 -10.30 2.77
N ARG A 108 9.30 -9.12 2.35
CA ARG A 108 9.46 -8.63 0.98
C ARG A 108 10.52 -7.54 0.82
N VAL A 109 11.16 -7.10 1.91
CA VAL A 109 12.22 -6.08 1.90
C VAL A 109 13.29 -6.41 0.85
N GLY A 110 13.77 -7.65 0.81
CA GLY A 110 14.80 -8.09 -0.12
C GLY A 110 14.32 -8.10 -1.58
N GLN A 111 13.23 -8.82 -1.87
CA GLN A 111 12.73 -8.97 -3.25
C GLN A 111 12.27 -7.66 -3.85
N ASP A 112 11.38 -6.94 -3.16
CA ASP A 112 10.80 -5.70 -3.67
C ASP A 112 11.82 -4.57 -3.67
N GLY A 113 12.64 -4.49 -2.61
CA GLY A 113 13.72 -3.53 -2.51
C GLY A 113 14.74 -3.71 -3.63
N ALA A 114 15.15 -4.94 -3.94
CA ALA A 114 16.08 -5.21 -5.05
C ALA A 114 15.49 -4.84 -6.41
N VAL A 115 14.21 -5.14 -6.66
CA VAL A 115 13.53 -4.72 -7.90
C VAL A 115 13.45 -3.20 -7.99
N GLY A 116 13.08 -2.52 -6.89
CA GLY A 116 13.06 -1.07 -6.81
C GLY A 116 14.44 -0.48 -7.11
N VAL A 117 15.48 -0.97 -6.44
CA VAL A 117 16.87 -0.53 -6.65
C VAL A 117 17.30 -0.71 -8.10
N ALA A 118 17.02 -1.87 -8.71
CA ALA A 118 17.36 -2.12 -10.11
C ALA A 118 16.66 -1.13 -11.05
N LEU A 119 15.38 -0.83 -10.82
CA LEU A 119 14.63 0.16 -11.61
C LEU A 119 15.18 1.58 -11.43
N GLY A 120 15.48 1.99 -10.19
CA GLY A 120 16.05 3.30 -9.89
C GLY A 120 17.42 3.51 -10.52
N LEU A 121 18.33 2.54 -10.34
CA LEU A 121 19.66 2.59 -10.94
C LEU A 121 19.57 2.58 -12.47
N SER A 122 18.81 1.66 -13.08
CA SER A 122 18.76 1.54 -14.54
C SER A 122 18.18 2.77 -15.22
N THR A 123 17.12 3.37 -14.67
CA THR A 123 16.51 4.57 -15.25
C THR A 123 17.42 5.79 -15.15
N MET A 124 18.08 6.00 -14.02
CA MET A 124 19.01 7.12 -13.85
C MET A 124 20.32 6.92 -14.64
N LEU A 125 20.86 5.70 -14.70
CA LEU A 125 22.02 5.39 -15.52
C LEU A 125 21.72 5.51 -17.02
N ALA A 126 20.52 5.13 -17.47
CA ALA A 126 20.10 5.35 -18.85
C ALA A 126 20.05 6.84 -19.19
N LEU A 127 19.53 7.67 -18.27
CA LEU A 127 19.53 9.13 -18.41
C LEU A 127 20.97 9.67 -18.52
N GLY A 128 21.86 9.24 -17.61
CA GLY A 128 23.28 9.61 -17.66
C GLY A 128 23.96 9.18 -18.96
N GLY A 129 23.67 7.97 -19.45
CA GLY A 129 24.17 7.45 -20.72
C GLY A 129 23.70 8.27 -21.92
N VAL A 130 22.44 8.72 -21.95
CA VAL A 130 21.93 9.63 -23.00
C VAL A 130 22.70 10.95 -22.99
N ARG A 131 22.98 11.52 -21.81
CA ARG A 131 23.77 12.76 -21.71
C ARG A 131 25.18 12.59 -22.30
N LEU A 132 25.84 11.48 -21.97
CA LEU A 132 27.16 11.16 -22.53
C LEU A 132 27.09 10.98 -24.05
N ALA A 133 26.11 10.23 -24.55
CA ALA A 133 25.93 9.96 -25.98
C ALA A 133 25.66 11.22 -26.81
N LEU A 134 25.01 12.23 -26.21
CA LEU A 134 24.71 13.52 -26.84
C LEU A 134 25.83 14.56 -26.64
N GLY A 135 26.93 14.21 -25.97
CA GLY A 135 28.02 15.15 -25.68
C GLY A 135 27.61 16.27 -24.72
N TRP A 136 26.63 16.03 -23.85
CA TRP A 136 26.15 16.97 -22.83
C TRP A 136 26.79 16.76 -21.45
N ALA A 137 27.72 15.81 -21.36
CA ALA A 137 28.57 15.56 -20.22
C ALA A 137 29.79 14.78 -20.69
N ASP A 138 30.92 14.99 -20.03
CA ASP A 138 32.11 14.17 -20.19
C ASP A 138 32.19 13.11 -19.08
N LEU A 139 32.69 11.92 -19.42
CA LEU A 139 32.95 10.89 -18.43
C LEU A 139 34.29 11.17 -17.74
N GLY A 140 34.24 11.48 -16.45
CA GLY A 140 35.43 11.74 -15.65
C GLY A 140 35.17 11.58 -14.15
N PRO A 141 36.25 11.50 -13.34
CA PRO A 141 36.13 11.41 -11.89
C PRO A 141 35.53 12.70 -11.33
N GLY A 142 34.56 12.54 -10.43
CA GLY A 142 34.02 13.63 -9.62
C GLY A 142 34.85 13.83 -8.35
N PRO A 143 34.49 14.83 -7.52
CA PRO A 143 35.17 15.11 -6.25
C PRO A 143 34.84 14.09 -5.14
N GLY A 144 33.90 13.17 -5.38
CA GLY A 144 33.50 12.14 -4.42
C GLY A 144 34.56 11.04 -4.25
N THR A 145 34.52 10.38 -3.09
CA THR A 145 35.37 9.23 -2.77
C THR A 145 34.53 7.99 -2.54
N PRO A 146 35.09 6.77 -2.73
CA PRO A 146 34.35 5.52 -2.44
C PRO A 146 33.81 5.46 -1.01
N GLY A 147 34.60 5.90 -0.02
CA GLY A 147 34.14 5.98 1.38
C GLY A 147 33.03 7.00 1.57
N GLY A 148 33.10 8.15 0.87
CA GLY A 148 32.05 9.14 0.86
C GLY A 148 30.74 8.62 0.28
N PHE A 149 30.82 7.96 -0.87
CA PHE A 149 29.69 7.29 -1.52
C PHE A 149 28.97 6.31 -0.60
N LEU A 150 29.72 5.48 0.14
CA LEU A 150 29.13 4.53 1.10
C LEU A 150 28.38 5.23 2.23
N LEU A 151 28.95 6.32 2.78
CA LEU A 151 28.30 7.10 3.82
C LEU A 151 27.04 7.80 3.29
N ASP A 152 27.09 8.34 2.07
CA ASP A 152 25.96 8.98 1.41
C ASP A 152 24.83 7.95 1.13
N ALA A 153 25.18 6.72 0.76
CA ALA A 153 24.23 5.61 0.61
C ALA A 153 23.53 5.26 1.93
N VAL A 154 24.28 5.18 3.03
CA VAL A 154 23.72 4.91 4.36
C VAL A 154 22.80 6.04 4.81
N ALA A 155 23.13 7.30 4.50
CA ALA A 155 22.34 8.48 4.87
C ALA A 155 21.08 8.66 4.00
N LEU A 156 21.15 8.36 2.70
CA LEU A 156 20.03 8.54 1.77
C LEU A 156 18.90 7.51 1.96
N LEU A 157 19.22 6.29 2.38
CA LEU A 157 18.22 5.25 2.58
C LEU A 157 17.11 5.65 3.59
N PRO A 158 17.42 6.10 4.82
CA PRO A 158 16.38 6.52 5.76
C PRO A 158 15.67 7.80 5.30
N LEU A 159 16.34 8.69 4.55
CA LEU A 159 15.71 9.88 3.98
C LEU A 159 14.62 9.51 2.96
N ALA A 160 14.97 8.70 1.96
CA ALA A 160 14.00 8.21 0.98
C ALA A 160 12.89 7.39 1.65
N ALA A 161 13.24 6.53 2.62
CA ALA A 161 12.24 5.76 3.36
C ALA A 161 11.26 6.63 4.15
N ALA A 162 11.73 7.74 4.75
CA ALA A 162 10.87 8.67 5.48
C ALA A 162 9.79 9.27 4.59
N GLU A 163 10.18 9.74 3.40
CA GLU A 163 9.26 10.32 2.42
C GLU A 163 8.27 9.28 1.91
N GLU A 164 8.72 8.06 1.58
CA GLU A 164 7.82 7.00 1.12
C GLU A 164 6.84 6.56 2.22
N VAL A 165 7.27 6.46 3.48
CA VAL A 165 6.37 6.18 4.61
C VAL A 165 5.32 7.27 4.77
N ALA A 166 5.72 8.54 4.66
CA ALA A 166 4.82 9.67 4.82
C ALA A 166 3.78 9.74 3.69
N PHE A 167 4.25 9.75 2.44
CA PHE A 167 3.40 9.99 1.28
C PHE A 167 2.72 8.72 0.76
N ARG A 168 3.41 7.58 0.71
CA ARG A 168 2.91 6.32 0.12
C ARG A 168 2.41 5.33 1.17
N GLY A 169 2.88 5.45 2.42
CA GLY A 169 2.40 4.66 3.54
C GLY A 169 1.05 5.15 4.06
N TYR A 170 1.05 6.23 4.83
CA TYR A 170 -0.17 6.69 5.52
C TYR A 170 -1.08 7.53 4.61
N LEU A 171 -0.54 8.59 3.98
CA LEU A 171 -1.35 9.54 3.21
C LEU A 171 -2.07 8.90 2.03
N LEU A 172 -1.33 8.16 1.19
CA LEU A 172 -1.89 7.46 0.03
C LEU A 172 -3.01 6.53 0.47
N ARG A 173 -2.81 5.74 1.52
CA ARG A 173 -3.82 4.84 2.05
C ARG A 173 -5.08 5.55 2.55
N ALA A 174 -4.92 6.66 3.30
CA ALA A 174 -6.04 7.42 3.83
C ALA A 174 -6.90 8.01 2.69
N LEU A 175 -6.27 8.52 1.64
CA LEU A 175 -6.93 9.12 0.49
C LEU A 175 -7.52 8.05 -0.46
N THR A 176 -6.83 6.93 -0.66
CA THR A 176 -7.33 5.77 -1.42
C THR A 176 -8.59 5.19 -0.76
N THR A 177 -8.60 5.06 0.56
CA THR A 177 -9.79 4.61 1.32
C THR A 177 -10.96 5.59 1.21
N TRP A 178 -10.69 6.87 0.92
CA TRP A 178 -11.73 7.88 0.80
C TRP A 178 -12.47 7.86 -0.54
N ARG A 179 -11.71 8.00 -1.63
CA ARG A 179 -12.20 8.31 -2.98
C ARG A 179 -11.62 7.38 -4.06
N GLY A 180 -10.89 6.34 -3.65
CA GLY A 180 -10.30 5.35 -4.53
C GLY A 180 -8.83 5.63 -4.91
N PRO A 181 -8.16 4.64 -5.54
CA PRO A 181 -6.73 4.67 -5.81
C PRO A 181 -6.28 5.86 -6.68
N ALA A 182 -7.08 6.22 -7.68
CA ALA A 182 -6.75 7.34 -8.58
C ALA A 182 -6.61 8.66 -7.82
N VAL A 183 -7.54 8.96 -6.90
CA VAL A 183 -7.46 10.17 -6.07
C VAL A 183 -6.29 10.10 -5.11
N GLY A 184 -6.06 8.94 -4.49
CA GLY A 184 -4.91 8.74 -3.62
C GLY A 184 -3.59 9.02 -4.33
N VAL A 185 -3.38 8.40 -5.49
CA VAL A 185 -2.17 8.55 -6.31
C VAL A 185 -1.98 10.01 -6.74
N VAL A 186 -3.00 10.63 -7.34
CA VAL A 186 -2.89 12.01 -7.84
C VAL A 186 -2.61 12.99 -6.70
N VAL A 187 -3.38 12.93 -5.62
CA VAL A 187 -3.27 13.91 -4.54
C VAL A 187 -1.93 13.78 -3.81
N THR A 188 -1.47 12.57 -3.47
CA THR A 188 -0.16 12.43 -2.79
C THR A 188 1.00 12.79 -3.69
N SER A 189 0.89 12.60 -5.00
CA SER A 189 1.90 13.00 -5.97
C SER A 189 2.01 14.53 -6.09
N LEU A 190 0.88 15.23 -6.11
CA LEU A 190 0.85 16.69 -6.09
C LEU A 190 1.37 17.26 -4.76
N LEU A 191 1.00 16.67 -3.63
CA LEU A 191 1.52 17.06 -2.32
C LEU A 191 3.03 16.82 -2.21
N PHE A 192 3.53 15.74 -2.79
CA PHE A 192 4.95 15.44 -2.86
C PHE A 192 5.72 16.49 -3.67
N ALA A 193 5.19 16.90 -4.83
CA ALA A 193 5.75 18.00 -5.62
C ALA A 193 5.70 19.34 -4.88
N LEU A 194 4.60 19.65 -4.20
CA LEU A 194 4.49 20.87 -3.41
C LEU A 194 5.50 20.92 -2.27
N PHE A 195 5.79 19.78 -1.62
CA PHE A 195 6.84 19.68 -0.60
C PHE A 195 8.22 20.04 -1.17
N HIS A 196 8.50 19.63 -2.42
CA HIS A 196 9.75 19.93 -3.11
C HIS A 196 9.83 21.35 -3.68
N ALA A 197 8.73 22.11 -3.71
CA ALA A 197 8.76 23.51 -4.13
C ALA A 197 9.57 24.41 -3.18
N LEU A 198 9.88 23.92 -1.97
CA LEU A 198 10.73 24.58 -0.98
C LEU A 198 12.23 24.33 -1.23
N ASN A 199 12.59 23.45 -2.16
CA ASN A 199 13.97 23.17 -2.49
C ASN A 199 14.58 24.29 -3.35
N PRO A 200 15.92 24.39 -3.42
CA PRO A 200 16.58 25.38 -4.27
C PRO A 200 16.29 25.19 -5.77
N ASN A 201 16.16 26.30 -6.49
CA ASN A 201 16.03 26.34 -7.95
C ASN A 201 14.85 25.55 -8.55
N PRO A 202 13.63 25.58 -7.97
CA PRO A 202 12.51 24.83 -8.53
C PRO A 202 12.09 25.45 -9.87
N SER A 203 11.83 24.61 -10.87
CA SER A 203 11.23 25.02 -12.14
C SER A 203 9.85 24.39 -12.30
N TRP A 204 9.00 24.95 -13.17
CA TRP A 204 7.68 24.36 -13.43
C TRP A 204 7.80 22.92 -13.96
N LEU A 205 8.83 22.63 -14.78
CA LEU A 205 9.08 21.28 -15.32
C LEU A 205 9.60 20.35 -14.23
N ALA A 206 10.44 20.84 -13.30
CA ALA A 206 10.82 20.10 -12.11
C ALA A 206 9.59 19.70 -11.29
N MET A 207 8.67 20.62 -11.02
CA MET A 207 7.46 20.30 -10.25
C MET A 207 6.57 19.27 -10.94
N LEU A 208 6.45 19.36 -12.27
CA LEU A 208 5.74 18.36 -13.07
C LEU A 208 6.39 16.98 -12.97
N ASN A 209 7.71 16.91 -13.09
CA ASN A 209 8.46 15.66 -13.01
C ASN A 209 8.49 15.07 -11.60
N ILE A 210 8.58 15.89 -10.54
CA ILE A 210 8.46 15.42 -9.16
C ILE A 210 7.05 14.88 -8.90
N ALA A 211 6.00 15.51 -9.45
CA ALA A 211 4.65 14.95 -9.40
C ALA A 211 4.58 13.61 -10.16
N LEU A 212 5.19 13.52 -11.34
CA LEU A 212 5.24 12.27 -12.10
C LEU A 212 6.03 11.16 -11.38
N ALA A 213 7.17 11.47 -10.76
CA ALA A 213 7.91 10.58 -9.90
C ALA A 213 7.05 10.12 -8.71
N GLY A 214 6.28 11.05 -8.13
CA GLY A 214 5.28 10.73 -7.12
C GLY A 214 4.24 9.72 -7.59
N VAL A 215 3.79 9.80 -8.85
CA VAL A 215 2.86 8.83 -9.46
C VAL A 215 3.56 7.47 -9.61
N VAL A 216 4.78 7.45 -10.15
CA VAL A 216 5.60 6.24 -10.31
C VAL A 216 5.79 5.53 -8.95
N PHE A 217 6.18 6.26 -7.89
CA PHE A 217 6.38 5.70 -6.55
C PHE A 217 5.06 5.27 -5.90
N ALA A 218 3.97 6.01 -6.08
CA ALA A 218 2.65 5.60 -5.59
C ALA A 218 2.16 4.32 -6.29
N LEU A 219 2.37 4.19 -7.60
CA LEU A 219 2.03 2.98 -8.35
C LEU A 219 2.96 1.82 -7.99
N ALA A 220 4.25 2.07 -7.75
CA ALA A 220 5.19 1.09 -7.22
C ALA A 220 4.72 0.52 -5.88
N ALA A 221 4.36 1.38 -4.93
CA ALA A 221 3.87 1.00 -3.62
C ALA A 221 2.53 0.26 -3.69
N GLU A 222 1.58 0.81 -4.45
CA GLU A 222 0.27 0.17 -4.64
C GLU A 222 0.47 -1.18 -5.30
N ARG A 223 1.07 -1.28 -6.49
CA ARG A 223 1.21 -2.56 -7.21
C ARG A 223 2.02 -3.60 -6.44
N ALA A 224 3.11 -3.21 -5.78
CA ALA A 224 3.83 -4.14 -4.90
C ALA A 224 2.99 -4.55 -3.69
N GLY A 225 2.09 -3.68 -3.22
CA GLY A 225 1.38 -3.83 -1.94
C GLY A 225 2.31 -3.80 -0.74
N THR A 226 3.52 -3.26 -0.93
CA THR A 226 4.55 -2.99 0.07
C THR A 226 5.22 -1.65 -0.28
N LEU A 227 5.84 -0.99 0.70
CA LEU A 227 6.60 0.23 0.45
C LEU A 227 7.99 -0.03 -0.14
N TRP A 228 8.51 -1.25 -0.01
CA TRP A 228 9.92 -1.54 -0.28
C TRP A 228 10.31 -1.35 -1.75
N LEU A 229 9.39 -1.56 -2.69
CA LEU A 229 9.66 -1.27 -4.10
C LEU A 229 9.81 0.23 -4.32
N ALA A 230 8.90 1.04 -3.78
CA ALA A 230 8.97 2.50 -3.88
C ALA A 230 10.20 3.07 -3.14
N VAL A 231 10.48 2.59 -1.93
CA VAL A 231 11.68 2.95 -1.15
C VAL A 231 12.95 2.62 -1.92
N GLY A 232 13.07 1.38 -2.42
CA GLY A 232 14.23 0.94 -3.17
C GLY A 232 14.43 1.73 -4.46
N TYR A 233 13.35 2.03 -5.17
CA TYR A 233 13.38 2.88 -6.37
C TYR A 233 13.85 4.28 -6.01
N HIS A 234 13.12 4.99 -5.16
CA HIS A 234 13.44 6.37 -4.78
C HIS A 234 14.88 6.49 -4.23
N PHE A 235 15.28 5.59 -3.33
CA PHE A 235 16.66 5.52 -2.83
C PHE A 235 17.69 5.39 -3.95
N ALA A 236 17.51 4.43 -4.86
CA ALA A 236 18.45 4.18 -5.93
C ALA A 236 18.49 5.31 -6.98
N TRP A 237 17.37 5.97 -7.24
CA TRP A 237 17.31 7.17 -8.06
C TRP A 237 18.21 8.27 -7.49
N ASN A 238 18.04 8.60 -6.20
CA ASN A 238 18.85 9.62 -5.53
C ASN A 238 20.33 9.23 -5.44
N LEU A 239 20.60 7.95 -5.12
CA LEU A 239 21.95 7.41 -5.02
C LEU A 239 22.69 7.47 -6.37
N ALA A 240 22.01 7.10 -7.46
CA ALA A 240 22.58 7.18 -8.81
C ALA A 240 22.78 8.63 -9.24
N GLN A 241 21.81 9.50 -9.01
CA GLN A 241 21.85 10.89 -9.49
C GLN A 241 22.95 11.71 -8.80
N GLY A 242 22.99 11.70 -7.46
CA GLY A 242 23.92 12.52 -6.68
C GLY A 242 25.25 11.81 -6.41
N PRO A 243 25.31 10.88 -5.44
CA PRO A 243 26.57 10.24 -5.04
C PRO A 243 27.30 9.46 -6.14
N LEU A 244 26.60 8.88 -7.12
CA LEU A 244 27.26 8.18 -8.23
C LEU A 244 27.62 9.13 -9.38
N LEU A 245 26.63 9.81 -9.96
CA LEU A 245 26.83 10.59 -11.19
C LEU A 245 27.23 12.06 -10.96
N GLY A 246 27.15 12.57 -9.73
CA GLY A 246 27.57 13.93 -9.37
C GLY A 246 26.63 15.02 -9.85
N MET A 247 25.37 14.67 -10.14
CA MET A 247 24.36 15.63 -10.56
C MET A 247 23.57 16.15 -9.34
N PRO A 248 23.01 17.38 -9.39
CA PRO A 248 22.16 17.87 -8.31
C PRO A 248 20.96 16.95 -8.09
N VAL A 249 20.55 16.71 -6.84
CA VAL A 249 19.32 15.97 -6.48
C VAL A 249 18.31 16.96 -5.95
N SER A 250 17.27 17.23 -6.73
CA SER A 250 16.23 18.21 -6.43
C SER A 250 16.79 19.56 -5.95
N GLY A 251 17.79 20.08 -6.68
CA GLY A 251 18.47 21.34 -6.38
C GLY A 251 19.62 21.28 -5.38
N MET A 252 19.79 20.15 -4.68
CA MET A 252 20.86 19.96 -3.69
C MET A 252 22.13 19.47 -4.36
N LYS A 253 23.29 19.99 -3.95
CA LYS A 253 24.60 19.64 -4.51
C LYS A 253 25.18 18.39 -3.87
N TRP A 254 25.85 17.57 -4.67
CA TRP A 254 26.46 16.30 -4.25
C TRP A 254 27.89 16.15 -4.76
N GLU A 255 28.73 15.48 -3.98
CA GLU A 255 30.06 15.05 -4.41
C GLU A 255 29.96 13.63 -5.00
N GLY A 256 29.72 13.56 -6.32
CA GLY A 256 29.63 12.29 -7.02
C GLY A 256 30.99 11.63 -7.24
N LEU A 257 31.00 10.29 -7.36
CA LEU A 257 32.16 9.54 -7.86
C LEU A 257 32.50 9.92 -9.30
N LEU A 258 31.49 10.24 -10.10
CA LEU A 258 31.61 10.77 -11.45
C LEU A 258 31.21 12.25 -11.47
N GLY A 259 31.73 12.98 -12.44
CA GLY A 259 31.53 14.42 -12.60
C GLY A 259 30.63 14.80 -13.77
N LEU A 260 29.44 14.20 -13.93
CA LEU A 260 28.58 14.51 -15.09
C LEU A 260 27.96 15.92 -15.04
N GLY A 261 27.94 16.56 -13.86
CA GLY A 261 27.57 17.96 -13.70
C GLY A 261 26.16 18.32 -14.18
N THR A 262 25.99 19.58 -14.60
CA THR A 262 24.71 20.15 -15.07
C THR A 262 24.78 20.62 -16.52
N GLU A 263 25.78 20.19 -17.26
CA GLU A 263 26.04 20.62 -18.64
C GLU A 263 24.91 20.21 -19.60
N GLY A 264 24.90 20.81 -20.79
CA GLY A 264 23.86 20.61 -21.81
C GLY A 264 22.64 21.54 -21.67
N PRO A 265 21.68 21.46 -22.61
CA PRO A 265 20.54 22.36 -22.64
C PRO A 265 19.60 22.15 -21.45
N ALA A 266 19.38 23.20 -20.64
CA ALA A 266 18.64 23.12 -19.37
C ALA A 266 17.22 22.53 -19.51
N LEU A 267 16.54 22.72 -20.66
CA LEU A 267 15.23 22.12 -20.90
C LEU A 267 15.28 20.58 -20.89
N TRP A 268 16.38 19.99 -21.36
CA TRP A 268 16.57 18.54 -21.42
C TRP A 268 17.21 17.98 -20.15
N THR A 269 18.16 18.72 -19.58
CA THR A 269 19.03 18.29 -18.49
C THR A 269 18.59 18.75 -17.11
N GLY A 270 17.66 19.71 -17.04
CA GLY A 270 17.06 20.24 -15.81
C GLY A 270 17.91 21.27 -15.05
N GLY A 271 19.08 21.64 -15.58
CA GLY A 271 19.90 22.74 -15.07
C GLY A 271 20.27 22.59 -13.58
N LEU A 272 20.14 23.67 -12.82
CA LEU A 272 20.54 23.73 -11.40
C LEU A 272 19.66 22.88 -10.47
N PHE A 273 18.44 22.52 -10.88
CA PHE A 273 17.61 21.57 -10.13
C PHE A 273 18.13 20.12 -10.27
N GLY A 274 18.89 19.85 -11.34
CA GLY A 274 19.33 18.51 -11.72
C GLY A 274 18.39 17.85 -12.74
N PRO A 275 18.68 16.60 -13.14
CA PRO A 275 17.95 15.86 -14.18
C PRO A 275 16.42 15.92 -14.07
N GLU A 276 15.91 15.93 -12.84
CA GLU A 276 14.49 16.00 -12.50
C GLU A 276 13.81 17.26 -13.07
N GLY A 277 14.56 18.33 -13.34
CA GLY A 277 14.04 19.54 -13.98
C GLY A 277 13.90 19.47 -15.49
N GLY A 278 14.29 18.36 -16.14
CA GLY A 278 14.44 18.27 -17.60
C GLY A 278 13.56 17.21 -18.27
N LEU A 279 13.43 17.32 -19.60
CA LEU A 279 12.64 16.39 -20.43
C LEU A 279 13.20 14.96 -20.44
N LEU A 280 14.50 14.77 -20.19
CA LEU A 280 15.07 13.42 -20.06
C LEU A 280 14.48 12.68 -18.85
N ALA A 281 14.29 13.37 -17.72
CA ALA A 281 13.61 12.80 -16.56
C ALA A 281 12.15 12.45 -16.87
N THR A 282 11.43 13.32 -17.60
CA THR A 282 10.06 13.03 -18.06
C THR A 282 10.02 11.73 -18.87
N GLY A 283 10.93 11.57 -19.83
CA GLY A 283 11.01 10.37 -20.67
C GLY A 283 11.25 9.10 -19.87
N VAL A 284 12.25 9.09 -18.98
CA VAL A 284 12.55 7.90 -18.17
C VAL A 284 11.45 7.58 -17.17
N LEU A 285 10.81 8.59 -16.56
CA LEU A 285 9.68 8.37 -15.65
C LEU A 285 8.45 7.78 -16.37
N LEU A 286 8.17 8.22 -17.60
CA LEU A 286 7.12 7.63 -18.43
C LEU A 286 7.46 6.18 -18.82
N LEU A 287 8.73 5.89 -19.14
CA LEU A 287 9.21 4.53 -19.39
C LEU A 287 9.13 3.63 -18.15
N SER A 288 9.24 4.20 -16.95
CA SER A 288 9.07 3.44 -15.70
C SER A 288 7.68 2.85 -15.54
N LEU A 289 6.64 3.46 -16.11
CA LEU A 289 5.26 2.98 -15.98
C LEU A 289 5.06 1.57 -16.58
N PRO A 290 5.41 1.30 -17.87
CA PRO A 290 5.34 -0.05 -18.42
C PRO A 290 6.35 -1.01 -17.77
N LEU A 291 7.55 -0.54 -17.39
CA LEU A 291 8.54 -1.38 -16.70
C LEU A 291 8.04 -1.85 -15.34
N LEU A 292 7.41 -0.97 -14.56
CA LEU A 292 6.73 -1.32 -13.33
C LEU A 292 5.63 -2.33 -13.62
N TRP A 293 4.83 -2.14 -14.67
CA TRP A 293 3.78 -3.08 -15.04
C TRP A 293 4.31 -4.49 -15.32
N MET A 294 5.45 -4.59 -16.02
CA MET A 294 6.11 -5.86 -16.34
C MET A 294 6.77 -6.51 -15.10
N ALA A 295 7.44 -5.69 -14.26
CA ALA A 295 8.15 -6.13 -13.07
C ALA A 295 7.20 -6.51 -11.92
N THR A 296 6.00 -5.93 -11.90
CA THR A 296 4.97 -6.20 -10.89
C THR A 296 3.79 -6.94 -11.53
N ARG A 297 3.88 -8.28 -11.51
CA ARG A 297 2.80 -9.16 -11.98
C ARG A 297 1.66 -9.36 -10.98
N ARG A 298 1.85 -8.90 -9.74
CA ARG A 298 0.85 -9.00 -8.68
C ARG A 298 0.16 -7.63 -8.57
N PRO A 299 -1.17 -7.55 -8.61
CA PRO A 299 -1.85 -6.36 -8.16
C PRO A 299 -1.48 -6.15 -6.70
N ALA A 300 -1.58 -4.88 -6.31
CA ALA A 300 -1.62 -4.43 -4.94
C ALA A 300 -2.30 -5.49 -4.08
N THR A 301 -1.51 -6.08 -3.16
CA THR A 301 -1.87 -7.19 -2.26
C THR A 301 -3.36 -7.24 -1.99
N LEU A 302 -4.02 -8.40 -2.02
CA LEU A 302 -5.47 -8.59 -1.72
C LEU A 302 -6.11 -7.61 -0.72
N ALA A 303 -5.34 -7.11 0.26
CA ALA A 303 -5.67 -5.96 1.08
C ALA A 303 -6.11 -4.68 0.32
N ALA A 304 -5.46 -4.28 -0.77
CA ALA A 304 -5.86 -3.15 -1.61
C ALA A 304 -7.17 -3.42 -2.35
N ALA A 305 -7.34 -4.61 -2.93
CA ALA A 305 -8.61 -5.03 -3.52
C ALA A 305 -9.73 -5.04 -2.46
N CYS A 306 -9.45 -5.58 -1.28
CA CYS A 306 -10.34 -5.53 -0.10
C CYS A 306 -10.73 -4.10 0.26
N ARG A 307 -9.76 -3.17 0.31
CA ARG A 307 -10.00 -1.76 0.60
C ARG A 307 -10.89 -1.12 -0.46
N HIS A 308 -10.63 -1.37 -1.74
CA HIS A 308 -11.42 -0.82 -2.84
C HIS A 308 -12.86 -1.33 -2.80
N GLN A 309 -13.03 -2.64 -2.68
CA GLN A 309 -14.32 -3.31 -2.51
C GLN A 309 -15.07 -2.73 -1.30
N ARG A 310 -14.41 -2.59 -0.16
CA ARG A 310 -15.01 -2.03 1.06
C ARG A 310 -15.49 -0.60 0.85
N ALA A 311 -14.66 0.24 0.24
CA ALA A 311 -15.04 1.62 -0.04
C ALA A 311 -16.28 1.70 -0.94
N ALA A 312 -16.36 0.87 -1.98
CA ALA A 312 -17.49 0.80 -2.88
C ALA A 312 -18.77 0.31 -2.19
N VAL A 313 -18.67 -0.77 -1.40
CA VAL A 313 -19.78 -1.34 -0.65
C VAL A 313 -20.28 -0.36 0.41
N GLU A 314 -19.39 0.20 1.23
CA GLU A 314 -19.78 1.12 2.30
C GLU A 314 -20.27 2.49 1.77
N ALA A 315 -19.93 2.86 0.53
CA ALA A 315 -20.52 4.03 -0.11
C ALA A 315 -22.02 3.84 -0.39
N ARG A 316 -22.45 2.61 -0.70
CA ARG A 316 -23.85 2.27 -1.00
C ARG A 316 -24.64 1.87 0.25
N PHE A 317 -24.05 1.08 1.14
CA PHE A 317 -24.76 0.47 2.28
C PHE A 317 -24.41 1.10 3.64
N GLY A 318 -23.46 2.05 3.66
CA GLY A 318 -22.93 2.60 4.90
C GLY A 318 -21.87 1.70 5.54
N PRO A 319 -21.32 2.11 6.68
CA PRO A 319 -20.27 1.39 7.39
C PRO A 319 -20.72 0.00 7.82
N LEU A 320 -19.87 -1.01 7.60
CA LEU A 320 -20.20 -2.40 7.93
C LEU A 320 -19.30 -2.96 9.04
N PRO A 321 -19.79 -3.94 9.82
CA PRO A 321 -18.97 -4.60 10.81
C PRO A 321 -17.81 -5.35 10.16
N HIS A 322 -16.68 -5.37 10.86
CA HIS A 322 -15.43 -5.93 10.37
C HIS A 322 -14.69 -6.64 11.49
N PHE A 323 -14.36 -7.92 11.27
CA PHE A 323 -13.47 -8.67 12.15
C PHE A 323 -12.16 -9.03 11.47
N HIS A 324 -11.08 -8.97 12.25
CA HIS A 324 -9.75 -9.37 11.82
C HIS A 324 -9.26 -10.56 12.63
N HIS A 325 -8.85 -11.62 11.94
CA HIS A 325 -8.38 -12.85 12.55
C HIS A 325 -6.93 -13.15 12.17
N ARG A 326 -6.19 -13.75 13.10
CA ARG A 326 -4.84 -14.28 12.87
C ARG A 326 -4.90 -15.78 13.03
N LEU A 327 -4.47 -16.52 12.02
CA LEU A 327 -4.58 -17.98 11.98
C LEU A 327 -3.23 -18.61 11.66
N GLU A 328 -2.82 -19.59 12.47
CA GLU A 328 -1.78 -20.54 12.08
C GLU A 328 -2.40 -21.60 11.18
N VAL A 329 -1.79 -21.79 10.01
CA VAL A 329 -2.21 -22.76 9.00
C VAL A 329 -1.04 -23.67 8.64
N ASN A 330 -1.35 -24.90 8.28
CA ASN A 330 -0.34 -25.84 7.78
C ASN A 330 0.11 -25.44 6.36
N ALA A 331 1.20 -26.06 5.89
CA ALA A 331 1.77 -25.77 4.56
C ALA A 331 0.76 -26.03 3.44
N ALA A 332 0.04 -27.16 3.49
CA ALA A 332 -0.93 -27.54 2.46
C ALA A 332 -2.05 -26.51 2.29
N GLN A 333 -2.62 -26.01 3.38
CA GLN A 333 -3.64 -24.97 3.37
C GLN A 333 -3.08 -23.65 2.85
N PHE A 334 -1.91 -23.23 3.35
CA PHE A 334 -1.29 -21.97 2.93
C PHE A 334 -1.02 -21.97 1.42
N ASP A 335 -0.41 -23.04 0.91
CA ASP A 335 -0.08 -23.19 -0.50
C ASP A 335 -1.33 -23.33 -1.37
N GLY A 336 -2.36 -24.02 -0.87
CA GLY A 336 -3.65 -24.11 -1.52
C GLY A 336 -4.30 -22.75 -1.72
N MET A 337 -4.28 -21.89 -0.69
CA MET A 337 -4.83 -20.54 -0.79
C MET A 337 -4.01 -19.66 -1.74
N VAL A 338 -2.68 -19.69 -1.66
CA VAL A 338 -1.82 -18.96 -2.61
C VAL A 338 -2.07 -19.40 -4.04
N ARG A 339 -2.17 -20.71 -4.30
CA ARG A 339 -2.48 -21.24 -5.64
C ARG A 339 -3.86 -20.82 -6.13
N ALA A 340 -4.87 -20.84 -5.26
CA ALA A 340 -6.22 -20.41 -5.63
C ALA A 340 -6.27 -18.93 -6.03
N LEU A 341 -5.49 -18.09 -5.35
CA LEU A 341 -5.34 -16.68 -5.66
C LEU A 341 -4.61 -16.46 -7.00
N ASP A 342 -3.48 -17.14 -7.20
CA ASP A 342 -2.64 -16.99 -8.40
C ASP A 342 -3.29 -17.61 -9.66
N ARG A 343 -3.96 -18.76 -9.55
CA ARG A 343 -4.54 -19.50 -10.70
C ARG A 343 -5.84 -18.91 -11.21
N TYR A 344 -6.68 -18.38 -10.32
CA TYR A 344 -8.04 -17.95 -10.66
C TYR A 344 -8.23 -16.43 -10.67
N ASP A 345 -7.13 -15.69 -10.57
CA ASP A 345 -7.12 -14.23 -10.53
C ASP A 345 -8.17 -13.62 -9.58
N ARG A 346 -8.15 -14.07 -8.33
CA ARG A 346 -9.15 -13.72 -7.32
C ARG A 346 -8.68 -12.58 -6.44
N ASP A 347 -9.54 -11.59 -6.25
CA ASP A 347 -9.34 -10.48 -5.33
C ASP A 347 -9.79 -10.80 -3.89
N GLY A 348 -10.52 -11.90 -3.65
CA GLY A 348 -11.01 -12.32 -2.34
C GLY A 348 -12.05 -13.43 -2.46
N GLU A 349 -12.86 -13.64 -1.41
CA GLU A 349 -14.06 -14.50 -1.50
C GLU A 349 -15.33 -13.81 -0.99
N VAL A 350 -16.48 -14.31 -1.45
CA VAL A 350 -17.80 -14.06 -0.88
C VAL A 350 -18.28 -15.31 -0.17
N VAL A 351 -18.83 -15.16 1.03
CA VAL A 351 -19.55 -16.18 1.78
C VAL A 351 -21.03 -15.85 1.69
N LEU A 352 -21.81 -16.82 1.24
CA LEU A 352 -23.21 -16.64 0.88
C LEU A 352 -24.09 -17.10 2.04
N LEU A 353 -24.92 -16.18 2.54
CA LEU A 353 -26.00 -16.46 3.48
C LEU A 353 -27.31 -16.44 2.68
N LEU A 354 -27.55 -17.54 1.96
CA LEU A 354 -28.77 -17.69 1.15
C LEU A 354 -29.91 -18.07 2.08
N ARG A 355 -30.89 -17.16 2.22
CA ARG A 355 -31.99 -17.28 3.17
C ARG A 355 -33.29 -17.62 2.45
N ARG A 356 -33.95 -18.67 2.88
CA ARG A 356 -35.29 -19.05 2.40
C ARG A 356 -36.38 -18.27 3.15
N ALA A 357 -37.61 -18.28 2.64
CA ALA A 357 -38.75 -17.53 3.19
C ALA A 357 -39.09 -17.89 4.65
N ASP A 358 -38.79 -19.11 5.10
CA ASP A 358 -38.94 -19.59 6.48
C ASP A 358 -37.81 -19.10 7.42
N GLY A 359 -36.80 -18.42 6.89
CA GLY A 359 -35.67 -17.87 7.64
C GLY A 359 -34.44 -18.77 7.67
N ASP A 360 -34.54 -20.01 7.18
CA ASP A 360 -33.46 -20.98 7.15
C ASP A 360 -32.36 -20.58 6.16
N LEU A 361 -31.13 -20.99 6.48
CA LEU A 361 -29.93 -20.71 5.73
C LEU A 361 -29.40 -21.95 5.02
N LEU A 362 -28.94 -21.76 3.78
CA LEU A 362 -28.35 -22.84 3.01
C LEU A 362 -26.92 -23.15 3.45
N LEU A 363 -26.64 -24.43 3.68
CA LEU A 363 -25.30 -25.00 3.77
C LEU A 363 -25.06 -25.95 2.61
N HIS A 364 -23.79 -26.13 2.25
CA HIS A 364 -23.35 -27.14 1.29
C HIS A 364 -22.24 -28.04 1.85
N THR A 365 -22.00 -29.16 1.17
CA THR A 365 -20.83 -30.00 1.37
C THR A 365 -20.26 -30.43 0.02
N LYS A 366 -18.95 -30.69 -0.05
CA LYS A 366 -18.26 -31.11 -1.28
C LYS A 366 -17.71 -32.52 -1.11
N SER A 367 -17.61 -33.27 -2.20
CA SER A 367 -17.25 -34.70 -2.19
C SER A 367 -15.87 -35.01 -1.60
N PHE A 368 -14.97 -34.02 -1.57
CA PHE A 368 -13.62 -34.13 -1.03
C PHE A 368 -13.49 -33.61 0.41
N TYR A 369 -14.58 -33.12 1.01
CA TYR A 369 -14.60 -32.73 2.42
C TYR A 369 -14.65 -33.97 3.33
N PRO A 370 -14.27 -33.83 4.61
CA PRO A 370 -14.58 -34.84 5.61
C PRO A 370 -16.08 -35.17 5.63
N VAL A 371 -16.41 -36.43 5.88
CA VAL A 371 -17.79 -36.92 5.90
C VAL A 371 -18.66 -36.03 6.79
N ARG A 372 -19.78 -35.53 6.24
CA ARG A 372 -20.76 -34.64 6.91
C ARG A 372 -20.23 -33.26 7.33
N ALA A 373 -19.12 -32.78 6.76
CA ALA A 373 -18.68 -31.41 6.96
C ALA A 373 -19.50 -30.44 6.07
N TYR A 374 -20.54 -29.84 6.65
CA TYR A 374 -21.33 -28.78 6.02
C TYR A 374 -20.80 -27.39 6.39
N ARG A 375 -20.97 -26.44 5.48
CA ARG A 375 -20.60 -25.03 5.69
C ARG A 375 -21.44 -24.09 4.84
N LEU A 376 -21.43 -22.80 5.19
CA LEU A 376 -21.92 -21.74 4.30
C LEU A 376 -21.20 -21.80 2.93
N PRO A 377 -21.95 -21.70 1.81
CA PRO A 377 -21.39 -21.61 0.47
C PRO A 377 -20.44 -20.43 0.32
N SER A 378 -19.46 -20.54 -0.58
CA SER A 378 -18.52 -19.44 -0.78
C SER A 378 -17.79 -19.52 -2.10
N GLY A 379 -17.60 -18.35 -2.71
CA GLY A 379 -17.09 -18.21 -4.05
C GLY A 379 -15.97 -17.19 -4.19
N GLY A 380 -15.23 -17.24 -5.30
CA GLY A 380 -14.14 -16.30 -5.55
C GLY A 380 -14.64 -14.97 -6.10
N ILE A 381 -14.10 -13.85 -5.64
CA ILE A 381 -14.31 -12.55 -6.29
C ILE A 381 -13.28 -12.42 -7.39
N ARG A 382 -13.70 -12.33 -8.66
CA ARG A 382 -12.79 -12.11 -9.80
C ARG A 382 -12.15 -10.73 -9.70
N ARG A 383 -10.98 -10.54 -10.31
CA ARG A 383 -10.29 -9.25 -10.26
C ARG A 383 -11.16 -8.10 -10.79
N GLY A 384 -11.37 -7.08 -9.97
CA GLY A 384 -12.22 -5.92 -10.30
C GLY A 384 -13.73 -6.17 -10.27
N GLU A 385 -14.18 -7.39 -9.94
CA GLU A 385 -15.60 -7.73 -9.85
C GLU A 385 -16.24 -7.10 -8.60
N PRO A 386 -17.43 -6.47 -8.72
CA PRO A 386 -18.17 -5.97 -7.58
C PRO A 386 -18.60 -7.10 -6.62
N VAL A 387 -18.49 -6.86 -5.31
CA VAL A 387 -18.75 -7.87 -4.26
C VAL A 387 -20.14 -8.52 -4.39
N LEU A 388 -21.18 -7.71 -4.63
CA LEU A 388 -22.55 -8.24 -4.72
C LEU A 388 -22.79 -9.01 -6.02
N GLU A 389 -22.14 -8.62 -7.11
CA GLU A 389 -22.22 -9.35 -8.38
C GLU A 389 -21.52 -10.70 -8.26
N ALA A 390 -20.35 -10.74 -7.61
CA ALA A 390 -19.67 -11.97 -7.27
C ALA A 390 -20.56 -12.89 -6.42
N ALA A 391 -21.29 -12.34 -5.44
CA ALA A 391 -22.21 -13.12 -4.61
C ALA A 391 -23.39 -13.71 -5.40
N CYS A 392 -24.02 -12.93 -6.28
CA CYS A 392 -25.09 -13.44 -7.13
C CYS A 392 -24.60 -14.53 -8.08
N ARG A 393 -23.46 -14.30 -8.74
CA ARG A 393 -22.85 -15.26 -9.66
C ARG A 393 -22.51 -16.57 -8.96
N GLU A 394 -21.84 -16.51 -7.82
CA GLU A 394 -21.42 -17.71 -7.10
C GLU A 394 -22.61 -18.47 -6.51
N ALA A 395 -23.72 -17.79 -6.16
CA ALA A 395 -24.96 -18.46 -5.78
C ALA A 395 -25.60 -19.22 -6.94
N GLU A 396 -25.57 -18.64 -8.15
CA GLU A 396 -26.07 -19.28 -9.37
C GLU A 396 -25.17 -20.45 -9.82
N GLU A 397 -23.85 -20.29 -9.75
CA GLU A 397 -22.86 -21.32 -10.11
C GLU A 397 -22.86 -22.48 -9.10
N GLU A 398 -22.81 -22.20 -7.79
CA GLU A 398 -22.71 -23.26 -6.75
C GLU A 398 -24.06 -23.87 -6.36
N ALA A 399 -25.18 -23.14 -6.45
CA ALA A 399 -26.47 -23.60 -5.94
C ALA A 399 -27.64 -23.46 -6.93
N GLY A 400 -27.42 -22.85 -8.11
CA GLY A 400 -28.49 -22.62 -9.08
C GLY A 400 -29.59 -21.68 -8.59
N LEU A 401 -29.28 -20.84 -7.60
CA LEU A 401 -30.24 -19.96 -6.96
C LEU A 401 -29.98 -18.50 -7.31
N ALA A 402 -31.00 -17.82 -7.81
CA ALA A 402 -30.96 -16.37 -8.04
C ALA A 402 -31.16 -15.61 -6.71
N VAL A 403 -30.19 -14.77 -6.36
CA VAL A 403 -30.21 -13.99 -5.11
C VAL A 403 -31.09 -12.75 -5.26
N ARG A 404 -32.10 -12.63 -4.42
CA ARG A 404 -32.95 -11.44 -4.30
C ARG A 404 -32.43 -10.53 -3.20
N GLU A 405 -32.43 -9.23 -3.50
CA GLU A 405 -32.01 -8.16 -2.59
C GLU A 405 -30.67 -8.44 -1.88
N PRO A 406 -29.58 -8.71 -2.62
CA PRO A 406 -28.29 -9.02 -2.02
C PRO A 406 -27.80 -7.83 -1.18
N ARG A 407 -27.55 -8.09 0.10
CA ARG A 407 -27.08 -7.09 1.06
C ARG A 407 -25.77 -7.55 1.70
N PRO A 408 -24.75 -6.68 1.77
CA PRO A 408 -23.54 -7.00 2.51
C PRO A 408 -23.83 -7.00 4.02
N LEU A 409 -23.43 -8.07 4.70
CA LEU A 409 -23.59 -8.21 6.15
C LEU A 409 -22.34 -7.72 6.90
N GLY A 410 -21.15 -8.02 6.36
CA GLY A 410 -19.89 -7.59 6.97
C GLY A 410 -18.66 -8.18 6.29
N LEU A 411 -17.49 -7.85 6.83
CA LEU A 411 -16.20 -8.22 6.26
C LEU A 411 -15.36 -9.00 7.28
N LEU A 412 -14.83 -10.15 6.87
CA LEU A 412 -13.78 -10.85 7.59
C LEU A 412 -12.45 -10.66 6.88
N THR A 413 -11.42 -10.36 7.65
CA THR A 413 -10.03 -10.27 7.15
C THR A 413 -9.15 -11.22 7.94
N TYR A 414 -8.18 -11.81 7.27
CA TYR A 414 -7.35 -12.87 7.83
C TYR A 414 -5.88 -12.55 7.61
N ARG A 415 -5.09 -12.86 8.63
CA ARG A 415 -3.65 -13.06 8.50
C ARG A 415 -3.35 -14.52 8.74
N LEU A 416 -3.03 -15.22 7.65
CA LEU A 416 -2.62 -16.61 7.69
C LEU A 416 -1.11 -16.65 7.88
N ARG A 417 -0.64 -17.46 8.84
CA ARG A 417 0.78 -17.68 9.09
C ARG A 417 1.11 -19.16 8.94
N GLN A 418 2.21 -19.43 8.23
CA GLN A 418 2.82 -20.74 8.15
C GLN A 418 4.32 -20.57 8.39
N GLY A 419 4.75 -20.80 9.64
CA GLY A 419 6.11 -20.49 10.07
C GLY A 419 6.45 -19.01 9.89
N ARG A 420 7.34 -18.70 8.93
CA ARG A 420 7.72 -17.32 8.56
C ARG A 420 6.85 -16.72 7.44
N ARG A 421 6.12 -17.55 6.70
CA ARG A 421 5.28 -17.11 5.57
C ARG A 421 3.98 -16.50 6.07
N ARG A 422 3.51 -15.45 5.40
CA ARG A 422 2.29 -14.71 5.75
C ARG A 422 1.45 -14.47 4.50
N LEU A 423 0.13 -14.56 4.64
CA LEU A 423 -0.83 -14.25 3.59
C LEU A 423 -1.98 -13.44 4.18
N PHE A 424 -2.30 -12.31 3.54
CA PHE A 424 -3.55 -11.60 3.79
C PHE A 424 -4.64 -12.19 2.91
N PHE A 425 -5.82 -12.37 3.48
CA PHE A 425 -7.01 -12.81 2.74
C PHE A 425 -8.25 -12.14 3.35
N HIS A 426 -9.37 -12.13 2.63
CA HIS A 426 -10.63 -11.61 3.14
C HIS A 426 -11.85 -12.30 2.53
N SER A 427 -12.93 -12.29 3.30
CA SER A 427 -14.21 -12.90 2.96
C SER A 427 -15.33 -11.91 3.25
N TRP A 428 -16.11 -11.58 2.23
CA TRP A 428 -17.33 -10.77 2.36
C TRP A 428 -18.50 -11.66 2.72
N LEU A 429 -19.24 -11.35 3.78
CA LEU A 429 -20.50 -12.03 4.07
C LEU A 429 -21.62 -11.27 3.39
N VAL A 430 -22.37 -11.95 2.52
CA VAL A 430 -23.49 -11.38 1.78
C VAL A 430 -24.72 -12.22 2.06
N VAL A 431 -25.79 -11.56 2.49
CA VAL A 431 -27.10 -12.18 2.73
C VAL A 431 -28.06 -11.80 1.61
N GLY A 432 -28.92 -12.73 1.22
CA GLY A 432 -29.97 -12.46 0.26
C GLY A 432 -31.04 -13.55 0.28
N GLY A 433 -32.25 -13.16 -0.12
CA GLY A 433 -33.37 -14.08 -0.22
C GLY A 433 -33.26 -14.98 -1.45
N VAL A 434 -33.69 -16.23 -1.33
CA VAL A 434 -33.72 -17.18 -2.46
C VAL A 434 -35.04 -17.94 -2.50
N GLU A 435 -35.43 -18.36 -3.71
CA GLU A 435 -36.56 -19.25 -3.95
C GLU A 435 -36.11 -20.45 -4.79
N GLY A 436 -36.76 -21.60 -4.58
CA GLY A 436 -36.42 -22.86 -5.24
C GLY A 436 -35.57 -23.79 -4.36
N GLU A 437 -35.27 -24.97 -4.92
CA GLU A 437 -34.39 -25.95 -4.29
C GLU A 437 -32.96 -25.84 -4.88
N PRO A 438 -31.92 -25.96 -4.04
CA PRO A 438 -30.55 -25.83 -4.49
C PRO A 438 -30.15 -27.01 -5.37
N ALA A 439 -29.55 -26.72 -6.51
CA ALA A 439 -29.00 -27.70 -7.43
C ALA A 439 -27.62 -27.24 -7.91
N THR A 440 -26.69 -28.19 -8.07
CA THR A 440 -25.37 -27.84 -8.61
C THR A 440 -25.50 -27.54 -10.11
N ASN A 441 -25.04 -26.37 -10.54
CA ASN A 441 -25.02 -25.98 -11.95
C ASN A 441 -23.63 -26.14 -12.60
N ASP A 442 -22.59 -26.38 -11.80
CA ASP A 442 -21.24 -26.69 -12.27
C ASP A 442 -20.68 -27.94 -11.57
N ASP A 443 -20.57 -29.05 -12.31
CA ASP A 443 -20.00 -30.30 -11.80
C ASP A 443 -18.54 -30.16 -11.32
N ARG A 444 -17.81 -29.14 -11.78
CA ARG A 444 -16.44 -28.84 -11.34
C ARG A 444 -16.38 -28.40 -9.88
N GLU A 445 -17.49 -27.87 -9.35
CA GLU A 445 -17.58 -27.46 -7.95
C GLU A 445 -17.66 -28.65 -6.99
N ARG A 446 -17.97 -29.85 -7.50
CA ARG A 446 -17.97 -31.11 -6.73
C ARG A 446 -18.84 -31.03 -5.47
N ILE A 447 -19.93 -30.27 -5.52
CA ILE A 447 -20.90 -30.17 -4.43
C ILE A 447 -21.68 -31.49 -4.38
N SER A 448 -21.69 -32.13 -3.22
CA SER A 448 -22.28 -33.46 -3.02
C SER A 448 -23.52 -33.44 -2.14
N GLY A 449 -23.91 -32.28 -1.61
CA GLY A 449 -25.13 -32.16 -0.81
C GLY A 449 -25.39 -30.75 -0.31
N PHE A 450 -26.67 -30.50 -0.05
CA PHE A 450 -27.20 -29.25 0.50
C PHE A 450 -27.99 -29.53 1.78
N ARG A 451 -28.05 -28.55 2.67
CA ARG A 451 -28.83 -28.62 3.90
C ARG A 451 -29.32 -27.24 4.31
N TRP A 452 -30.62 -27.12 4.55
CA TRP A 452 -31.23 -25.95 5.19
C TRP A 452 -31.10 -26.08 6.71
N VAL A 453 -30.71 -25.01 7.38
CA VAL A 453 -30.59 -24.95 8.86
C VAL A 453 -31.11 -23.63 9.41
N PRO A 454 -31.69 -23.62 10.61
CA PRO A 454 -32.02 -22.37 11.29
C PRO A 454 -30.75 -21.61 11.72
N LEU A 455 -30.88 -20.30 11.94
CA LEU A 455 -29.75 -19.41 12.23
C LEU A 455 -28.95 -19.84 13.48
N ASP A 456 -29.62 -20.32 14.51
CA ASP A 456 -29.01 -20.75 15.77
C ASP A 456 -28.16 -22.03 15.63
N GLU A 457 -28.45 -22.89 14.65
CA GLU A 457 -27.66 -24.09 14.35
C GLU A 457 -26.27 -23.73 13.79
N LEU A 458 -26.05 -22.52 13.26
CA LEU A 458 -24.73 -22.10 12.76
C LEU A 458 -23.63 -22.23 13.84
N SER A 459 -23.97 -22.05 15.12
CA SER A 459 -23.06 -22.26 16.25
C SER A 459 -22.56 -23.70 16.35
N GLN A 460 -23.44 -24.68 16.14
CA GLN A 460 -23.12 -26.10 16.16
C GLN A 460 -22.30 -26.49 14.93
N VAL A 461 -22.62 -25.92 13.75
CA VAL A 461 -21.85 -26.11 12.52
C VAL A 461 -20.42 -25.60 12.69
N ALA A 462 -20.25 -24.40 13.24
CA ALA A 462 -18.94 -23.83 13.54
C ALA A 462 -18.12 -24.72 14.50
N THR A 463 -18.78 -25.28 15.52
CA THR A 463 -18.17 -26.22 16.46
C THR A 463 -17.71 -27.51 15.77
N LYS A 464 -18.55 -28.10 14.91
CA LYS A 464 -18.19 -29.29 14.11
C LYS A 464 -17.02 -29.01 13.16
N LEU A 465 -16.99 -27.85 12.50
CA LEU A 465 -15.89 -27.45 11.63
C LEU A 465 -14.57 -27.31 12.40
N ARG A 466 -14.59 -26.79 13.64
CA ARG A 466 -13.40 -26.71 14.50
C ARG A 466 -12.90 -28.07 14.97
N ALA A 467 -13.79 -29.03 15.11
CA ALA A 467 -13.52 -30.39 15.56
C ALA A 467 -13.09 -31.34 14.43
N LEU A 468 -12.88 -30.83 13.21
CA LEU A 468 -12.42 -31.65 12.09
C LEU A 468 -11.03 -32.27 12.35
N PRO A 469 -10.73 -33.41 11.70
CA PRO A 469 -9.45 -34.12 11.85
C PRO A 469 -8.21 -33.23 11.64
N PRO A 470 -7.04 -33.60 12.19
CA PRO A 470 -5.83 -32.77 12.18
C PRO A 470 -5.43 -32.20 10.80
N GLU A 471 -5.60 -32.96 9.73
CA GLU A 471 -5.30 -32.56 8.36
C GLU A 471 -6.24 -31.45 7.84
N TRP A 472 -7.45 -31.36 8.40
CA TRP A 472 -8.48 -30.35 8.10
C TRP A 472 -8.63 -29.27 9.18
N ALA A 473 -8.00 -29.42 10.34
CA ALA A 473 -8.24 -28.56 11.50
C ALA A 473 -7.99 -27.07 11.21
N GLY A 474 -6.95 -26.74 10.43
CA GLY A 474 -6.68 -25.35 10.02
C GLY A 474 -7.75 -24.78 9.09
N TRP A 475 -8.22 -25.58 8.14
CA TRP A 475 -9.30 -25.21 7.21
C TRP A 475 -10.64 -25.09 7.93
N GLY A 476 -10.95 -26.03 8.83
CA GLY A 476 -12.16 -26.05 9.64
C GLY A 476 -12.27 -24.84 10.55
N ARG A 477 -11.19 -24.49 11.27
CA ARG A 477 -11.13 -23.25 12.07
C ARG A 477 -11.34 -22.00 11.21
N PHE A 478 -10.75 -21.95 10.01
CA PHE A 478 -10.93 -20.84 9.08
C PHE A 478 -12.40 -20.70 8.64
N ARG A 479 -13.05 -21.80 8.21
CA ARG A 479 -14.45 -21.78 7.75
C ARG A 479 -15.46 -21.54 8.88
N ALA A 480 -15.16 -21.96 10.11
CA ALA A 480 -16.01 -21.71 11.27
C ALA A 480 -16.21 -20.21 11.56
N LEU A 481 -15.21 -19.37 11.28
CA LEU A 481 -15.27 -17.92 11.57
C LEU A 481 -16.41 -17.20 10.84
N ALA A 482 -16.74 -17.63 9.61
CA ALA A 482 -17.85 -17.04 8.87
C ALA A 482 -19.20 -17.35 9.52
N HIS A 483 -19.34 -18.53 10.15
CA HIS A 483 -20.57 -18.93 10.84
C HIS A 483 -20.75 -18.12 12.13
N ASP A 484 -19.68 -17.95 12.92
CA ASP A 484 -19.72 -17.10 14.12
C ASP A 484 -20.07 -15.65 13.78
N ALA A 485 -19.48 -15.11 12.70
CA ALA A 485 -19.72 -13.74 12.27
C ALA A 485 -21.15 -13.56 11.76
N ALA A 486 -21.66 -14.50 10.96
CA ALA A 486 -23.03 -14.55 10.49
C ALA A 486 -24.03 -14.51 11.66
N LEU A 487 -23.86 -15.42 12.63
CA LEU A 487 -24.69 -15.49 13.82
C LEU A 487 -24.67 -14.16 14.58
N ARG A 488 -23.48 -13.61 14.82
CA ARG A 488 -23.33 -12.36 15.59
C ARG A 488 -23.96 -11.15 14.91
N TRP A 489 -23.87 -11.05 13.59
CA TRP A 489 -24.34 -9.88 12.86
C TRP A 489 -25.84 -9.96 12.56
N LEU A 490 -26.38 -11.13 12.22
CA LEU A 490 -27.82 -11.30 12.01
C LEU A 490 -28.62 -11.19 13.31
N SER A 491 -28.12 -11.74 14.42
CA SER A 491 -28.78 -11.60 15.73
C SER A 491 -28.71 -10.19 16.33
N SER A 492 -28.02 -9.24 15.68
CA SER A 492 -27.99 -7.84 16.10
C SER A 492 -28.93 -6.93 15.30
N GLU A 493 -29.61 -7.48 14.29
CA GLU A 493 -30.62 -6.78 13.49
C GLU A 493 -32.06 -7.07 13.92
N GLU A 494 -32.25 -8.17 14.67
CA GLU A 494 -33.46 -8.48 15.44
C GLU A 494 -33.41 -7.81 16.82
#